data_AF-A0A2G2ADL5-F1
#
_entry.id   AF-A0A2G2ADL5-F1
#
_cell.length_a   1.000
_cell.length_b   1.000
_cell.length_c   1.000
_cell.angle_alpha   90.00
_cell.angle_beta   90.00
_cell.angle_gamma   90.00
#
_symmetry.space_group_name_H-M   'P 1'
#
loop_
_entity.id
_entity.type
_entity.pdbx_description
1 polymer ?
#
loop_
_entity_poly.entity_id
_entity_poly.type
_entity_poly.pdbx_seq_one_letter_code
_entity_poly.pdbx_strand_id
1 'polypeptide(L)'
;MDCAEEVSILNRVLGPEVGGTDYLAFDVINARMTVLGGGKDISSDQIVALVGTTGMSAKPWDAEDANADQAAHLKTQKRFTALSGGFWAAGFIYHIVETGFGGAIGLFSGHGEA
;
A
#
# COMPACT_ATOMS: atom_id res chain seq x y z
N MET A 1 1.42 -7.21 1.21
CA MET A 1 0.72 -7.89 2.32
C MET A 1 -0.28 -6.90 2.85
N ASP A 2 -1.34 -6.79 2.08
CA ASP A 2 -2.36 -5.73 2.11
C ASP A 2 -3.73 -6.35 1.85
N CYS A 3 -3.79 -7.65 1.55
CA CYS A 3 -4.97 -8.43 1.28
C CYS A 3 -4.99 -9.74 2.10
N ALA A 4 -6.19 -10.31 2.26
CA ALA A 4 -6.38 -11.61 2.90
C ALA A 4 -5.71 -12.76 2.12
N GLU A 5 -5.54 -12.59 0.80
CA GLU A 5 -4.89 -13.57 -0.07
C GLU A 5 -3.44 -13.82 0.36
N GLU A 6 -2.64 -12.77 0.56
CA GLU A 6 -1.24 -12.93 0.97
C GLU A 6 -1.12 -13.57 2.35
N VAL A 7 -2.02 -13.24 3.29
CA VAL A 7 -2.06 -13.88 4.61
C VAL A 7 -2.33 -15.38 4.48
N SER A 8 -3.24 -15.78 3.60
CA SER A 8 -3.54 -17.19 3.38
C SER A 8 -2.36 -17.95 2.76
N ILE A 9 -1.64 -17.33 1.82
CA ILE A 9 -0.43 -17.87 1.19
C ILE A 9 0.68 -18.04 2.24
N LEU A 10 0.93 -17.02 3.06
CA LEU A 10 1.95 -17.08 4.11
C LEU A 10 1.62 -18.13 5.18
N ASN A 11 0.36 -18.24 5.60
CA ASN A 11 -0.08 -19.31 6.49
C ASN A 11 0.19 -20.70 5.90
N ARG A 12 -0.04 -20.88 4.60
CA ARG A 12 0.21 -22.16 3.93
C ARG A 12 1.69 -22.52 3.85
N VAL A 13 2.55 -21.55 3.57
CA VAL A 13 3.99 -21.77 3.36
C VAL A 13 4.76 -21.81 4.67
N LEU A 14 4.47 -20.91 5.60
CA LEU A 14 5.20 -20.76 6.85
C LEU A 14 4.57 -21.52 8.01
N GLY A 15 3.24 -21.71 8.01
CA GLY A 15 2.52 -22.39 9.09
C GLY A 15 3.13 -23.75 9.47
N PRO A 16 3.37 -24.66 8.51
CA PRO A 16 4.02 -25.94 8.81
C PRO A 16 5.44 -25.79 9.39
N GLU A 17 6.19 -24.78 8.97
CA GLU A 17 7.59 -24.60 9.35
C GLU A 17 7.76 -23.95 10.72
N VAL A 18 6.78 -23.17 11.19
CA VAL A 18 6.76 -22.61 12.56
C VAL A 18 6.01 -23.50 13.56
N GLY A 19 5.45 -24.63 13.12
CA GLY A 19 4.71 -25.57 13.98
C GLY A 19 3.19 -25.33 14.07
N GLY A 20 2.65 -24.50 13.18
CA GLY A 20 1.21 -24.21 13.05
C GLY A 20 0.95 -22.74 12.68
N THR A 21 -0.22 -22.47 12.10
CA THR A 21 -0.64 -21.08 11.81
C THR A 21 -0.88 -20.26 13.07
N ASP A 22 -1.12 -20.92 14.21
CA ASP A 22 -1.31 -20.27 15.52
C ASP A 22 -0.05 -19.55 16.02
N TYR A 23 1.12 -19.89 15.45
CA TYR A 23 2.39 -19.21 15.74
C TYR A 23 2.70 -18.06 14.77
N LEU A 24 1.75 -17.68 13.90
CA LEU A 24 1.86 -16.54 13.00
C LEU A 24 0.80 -15.50 13.35
N ALA A 25 1.25 -14.27 13.61
CA ALA A 25 0.37 -13.12 13.77
C ALA A 25 0.63 -12.12 12.63
N PHE A 26 -0.46 -11.60 12.05
CA PHE A 26 -0.41 -10.69 10.91
C PHE A 26 -1.01 -9.35 11.26
N ASP A 27 -0.27 -8.29 10.96
CA ASP A 27 -0.69 -6.91 11.02
C ASP A 27 -0.65 -6.35 9.59
N VAL A 28 -1.77 -6.53 8.89
CA VAL A 28 -1.91 -6.15 7.47
C VAL A 28 -1.81 -4.64 7.29
N ILE A 29 -2.22 -3.86 8.29
CA ILE A 29 -2.14 -2.39 8.25
C ILE A 29 -0.68 -1.94 8.18
N ASN A 30 0.19 -2.59 8.95
CA ASN A 30 1.62 -2.29 9.00
C ASN A 30 2.48 -3.22 8.14
N ALA A 31 1.87 -4.04 7.27
CA ALA A 31 2.53 -5.06 6.45
C ALA A 31 3.53 -5.93 7.24
N ARG A 32 3.20 -6.25 8.50
CA ARG A 32 4.09 -6.93 9.44
C ARG A 32 3.56 -8.33 9.77
N MET A 33 4.45 -9.31 9.72
CA MET A 33 4.20 -10.66 10.22
C MET A 33 5.11 -10.91 11.44
N THR A 34 4.54 -11.49 12.49
CA THR A 34 5.25 -11.86 13.71
C THR A 34 5.20 -13.36 13.89
N VAL A 35 6.37 -13.98 14.09
CA VAL A 35 6.47 -15.39 14.48
C VAL A 35 6.47 -15.45 16.00
N LEU A 36 5.48 -16.12 16.58
CA LEU A 36 5.31 -16.24 18.02
C LEU A 36 6.19 -17.37 18.57
N GLY A 37 6.72 -17.18 19.78
CA GLY A 37 7.50 -18.21 20.47
C GLY A 37 6.64 -19.40 20.93
N GLY A 38 7.26 -20.57 21.07
CA GLY A 38 6.61 -21.82 21.51
C GLY A 38 6.32 -22.83 20.41
N GLY A 39 6.54 -22.44 19.15
CA GLY A 39 6.50 -23.32 17.99
C GLY A 39 7.86 -23.96 17.66
N LYS A 40 8.05 -24.34 16.40
CA LYS A 40 9.33 -24.85 15.87
C LYS A 40 10.28 -23.68 15.64
N ASP A 41 11.53 -23.83 16.08
CA ASP A 41 12.58 -22.85 15.80
C ASP A 41 12.92 -22.86 14.31
N ILE A 42 12.80 -21.68 13.70
CA ILE A 42 13.15 -21.41 12.31
C ILE A 42 14.00 -20.14 12.27
N SER A 43 15.06 -20.12 11.46
CA SER A 43 15.90 -18.92 11.36
C SER A 43 15.22 -17.84 10.52
N SER A 44 15.58 -16.57 10.78
CA SER A 44 15.07 -15.45 9.98
C SER A 44 15.39 -15.60 8.49
N ASP A 45 16.57 -16.12 8.14
CA ASP A 45 16.96 -16.36 6.75
C ASP A 45 16.07 -17.42 6.07
N GLN A 46 15.69 -18.47 6.80
CA GLN A 46 14.76 -19.48 6.31
C GLN A 46 13.37 -18.90 6.09
N ILE A 47 12.89 -18.04 7.00
CA ILE A 47 11.62 -17.32 6.82
C ILE A 47 11.68 -16.47 5.54
N VAL A 48 12.73 -15.68 5.35
CA VAL A 48 12.89 -14.83 4.16
C VAL A 48 12.94 -15.66 2.88
N ALA A 49 13.66 -16.78 2.88
CA ALA A 49 13.72 -17.68 1.74
C ALA A 49 12.35 -18.28 1.39
N LEU A 50 11.60 -18.74 2.40
CA LEU A 50 10.25 -19.28 2.24
C LEU A 50 9.28 -18.24 1.70
N VAL A 51 9.31 -17.02 2.22
CA VAL A 51 8.53 -15.90 1.67
C VAL A 51 8.91 -15.67 0.20
N GLY A 52 10.19 -15.71 -0.14
CA GLY A 52 10.68 -15.57 -1.52
C GLY A 52 10.07 -16.57 -2.51
N THR A 53 9.75 -17.79 -2.06
CA THR A 53 9.11 -18.81 -2.92
C THR A 53 7.71 -18.44 -3.42
N THR A 54 7.08 -17.45 -2.77
CA THR A 54 5.71 -16.99 -3.08
C THR A 54 5.69 -15.77 -4.02
N GLY A 55 6.86 -15.29 -4.44
CA GLY A 55 7.00 -14.03 -5.18
C GLY A 55 6.93 -12.78 -4.29
N MET A 56 6.77 -12.95 -2.98
CA MET A 56 6.86 -11.87 -1.99
C MET A 56 8.31 -11.64 -1.54
N SER A 57 8.56 -10.50 -0.92
CA SER A 57 9.83 -10.17 -0.26
C SER A 57 9.59 -9.86 1.21
N ALA A 58 10.52 -10.29 2.08
CA ALA A 58 10.50 -9.98 3.50
C ALA A 58 11.90 -9.54 3.95
N LYS A 59 11.93 -8.66 4.95
CA LYS A 59 13.13 -8.29 5.69
C LYS A 59 12.87 -8.48 7.19
N PRO A 60 13.90 -8.78 8.00
CA PRO A 60 13.77 -8.72 9.46
C PRO A 60 13.18 -7.39 9.89
N TRP A 61 12.28 -7.43 10.88
CA TRP A 61 11.63 -6.22 11.36
C TRP A 61 12.65 -5.33 12.09
N ASP A 62 12.82 -4.11 11.59
CA ASP A 62 13.53 -3.02 12.24
C ASP A 62 12.58 -1.81 12.34
N ALA A 63 12.40 -1.30 13.56
CA ALA A 63 11.41 -0.26 13.83
C ALA A 63 11.81 1.12 13.26
N GLU A 64 13.10 1.37 13.06
CA GLU A 64 13.61 2.63 12.52
C GLU A 64 13.48 2.64 10.99
N ASP A 65 13.82 1.53 10.33
CA ASP A 65 13.75 1.40 8.87
C ASP A 65 12.31 1.31 8.33
N ALA A 66 11.39 0.67 9.05
CA ALA A 66 10.00 0.49 8.60
C ALA A 66 9.26 1.82 8.42
N ASN A 67 9.50 2.78 9.32
CA ASN A 67 8.91 4.11 9.26
C ASN A 67 9.49 4.94 8.11
N ALA A 68 10.79 4.79 7.82
CA ALA A 68 11.49 5.52 6.77
C ALA A 68 11.00 5.11 5.36
N ASP A 69 10.86 3.81 5.11
CA ASP A 69 10.36 3.29 3.83
C ASP A 69 8.91 3.77 3.58
N GLN A 70 8.04 3.66 4.59
CA GLN A 70 6.65 4.09 4.45
C GLN A 70 6.55 5.61 4.21
N ALA A 71 7.38 6.40 4.90
CA ALA A 71 7.46 7.84 4.68
C ALA A 71 7.94 8.20 3.26
N ALA A 72 8.91 7.47 2.71
CA ALA A 72 9.42 7.68 1.35
C ALA A 72 8.37 7.37 0.28
N HIS A 73 7.65 6.25 0.41
CA HIS A 73 6.54 5.89 -0.48
C HIS A 73 5.40 6.92 -0.44
N LEU A 74 4.99 7.35 0.76
CA LEU A 74 3.97 8.37 0.94
C LEU A 74 4.39 9.73 0.37
N LYS A 75 5.67 10.10 0.50
CA LYS A 75 6.20 11.36 -0.05
C LYS A 75 6.12 11.39 -1.58
N THR A 76 6.46 10.27 -2.23
CA THR A 76 6.38 10.16 -3.69
C THR A 76 4.94 10.23 -4.19
N GLN A 77 4.02 9.49 -3.57
CA GLN A 77 2.59 9.55 -3.93
C GLN A 77 2.02 10.97 -3.75
N LYS A 78 2.30 11.62 -2.62
CA LYS A 78 1.86 13.00 -2.35
C LYS A 78 2.34 13.99 -3.42
N ARG A 79 3.55 13.82 -3.94
CA ARG A 79 4.08 14.68 -5.02
C ARG A 79 3.29 14.53 -6.31
N PHE A 80 3.01 13.29 -6.73
CA PHE A 80 2.23 13.05 -7.95
C PHE A 80 0.78 13.54 -7.82
N THR A 81 0.14 13.32 -6.66
CA THR A 81 -1.20 13.87 -6.39
C THR A 81 -1.21 15.39 -6.44
N ALA A 82 -0.24 16.05 -5.79
CA ALA A 82 -0.14 17.51 -5.80
C ALA A 82 0.10 18.07 -7.21
N LEU A 83 0.98 17.43 -7.99
CA LEU A 83 1.24 17.83 -9.38
C LEU A 83 0.00 17.66 -10.26
N SER A 84 -0.70 16.53 -10.14
CA SER A 84 -1.92 16.27 -10.89
C SER A 84 -3.02 17.29 -10.56
N GLY A 85 -3.27 17.54 -9.27
CA GLY A 85 -4.21 18.57 -8.84
C GLY A 85 -3.80 19.98 -9.29
N GLY A 86 -2.50 20.27 -9.28
CA GLY A 86 -1.95 21.53 -9.79
C GLY A 86 -2.20 21.74 -11.28
N PHE A 87 -1.92 20.74 -12.11
CA PHE A 87 -2.21 20.81 -13.55
C PHE A 87 -3.70 20.95 -13.83
N TRP A 88 -4.55 20.24 -13.09
CA TRP A 88 -5.99 20.37 -13.20
C TRP A 88 -6.46 21.79 -12.84
N ALA A 89 -6.02 22.33 -11.70
CA ALA A 89 -6.37 23.69 -11.27
C ALA A 89 -5.87 24.75 -12.25
N ALA A 90 -4.65 24.59 -12.79
CA ALA A 90 -4.10 25.50 -13.79
C ALA A 90 -4.92 25.48 -15.09
N GLY A 91 -5.30 24.30 -15.59
CA GLY A 91 -6.19 24.19 -16.75
C GLY A 91 -7.57 24.80 -16.51
N PHE A 92 -8.13 24.62 -15.32
CA PHE A 92 -9.40 25.21 -14.92
C PHE A 92 -9.34 26.74 -14.86
N ILE A 93 -8.28 27.31 -14.28
CA ILE A 93 -8.05 28.76 -14.24
C ILE A 93 -7.87 29.32 -15.65
N TYR A 94 -7.07 28.66 -16.50
CA TYR A 94 -6.88 29.06 -17.88
C TYR A 94 -8.23 29.14 -18.61
N HIS A 95 -9.07 28.11 -18.45
CA HIS A 95 -10.39 28.06 -19.07
C HIS A 95 -11.29 29.20 -18.59
N ILE A 96 -11.31 29.52 -17.30
CA ILE A 96 -12.06 30.65 -16.72
C ILE A 96 -11.61 31.99 -17.32
N VAL A 97 -10.29 32.17 -17.50
CA VAL A 97 -9.73 33.42 -18.04
C VAL A 97 -10.04 33.59 -19.52
N GLU A 98 -9.93 32.52 -20.33
CA GLU A 98 -10.22 32.60 -21.77
C GLU A 98 -11.70 32.68 -22.10
N THR A 99 -12.55 31.91 -21.42
CA THR A 99 -13.99 31.80 -21.75
C THR A 99 -14.89 32.68 -20.88
N GLY A 100 -14.33 33.33 -19.86
CA GLY A 100 -15.05 34.08 -18.85
C GLY A 100 -15.84 33.18 -17.89
N PHE A 101 -16.36 33.76 -16.80
CA PHE A 101 -17.12 33.02 -15.77
C PHE A 101 -18.38 32.32 -16.31
N GLY A 102 -18.88 32.72 -17.49
CA GLY A 102 -20.02 32.11 -18.18
C GLY A 102 -19.72 30.75 -18.82
N GLY A 103 -18.49 30.52 -19.31
CA GLY A 103 -18.06 29.21 -19.83
C GLY A 103 -17.92 28.15 -18.74
N ALA A 104 -17.49 28.56 -17.55
CA ALA A 104 -17.35 27.68 -16.38
C ALA A 104 -18.70 27.21 -15.80
N ILE A 105 -19.76 28.02 -15.89
CA ILE A 105 -21.13 27.59 -15.53
C ILE A 105 -21.66 26.59 -16.57
N GLY A 106 -21.36 26.77 -17.86
CA GLY A 106 -21.76 25.84 -18.94
C GLY A 106 -21.24 24.40 -18.77
N LEU A 107 -20.09 24.21 -18.13
CA LEU A 107 -19.52 22.88 -17.83
C LEU A 107 -20.34 22.08 -16.80
N PHE A 108 -21.10 22.75 -15.93
CA PHE A 108 -21.96 22.11 -14.92
C PHE A 108 -23.46 22.24 -15.25
N SER A 109 -23.83 23.07 -16.22
CA SER A 109 -25.22 23.23 -16.69
C SER A 109 -25.67 22.15 -17.69
N GLY A 110 -24.77 21.26 -18.11
CA GLY A 110 -25.04 20.23 -19.12
C GLY A 110 -25.68 18.94 -18.59
N HIS A 111 -26.70 19.00 -17.72
CA HIS A 111 -27.68 17.90 -17.60
C HIS A 111 -28.97 18.39 -16.92
N GLY A 112 -29.88 18.90 -17.73
CA GLY A 112 -31.25 19.22 -17.33
C GLY A 112 -32.09 19.44 -18.58
N GLU A 113 -32.99 18.50 -18.83
CA GLU A 113 -34.04 18.45 -19.87
C GLU A 113 -33.76 17.61 -21.13
N ALA A 114 -34.38 16.41 -21.09
CA ALA A 114 -34.97 15.57 -22.14
C ALA A 114 -34.27 15.39 -23.51
#